data_AF-A0A2J6QWT2-F1
#
_entry.id   AF-A0A2J6QWT2-F1
#
_cell.length_a   1.000
_cell.length_b   1.000
_cell.length_c   1.000
_cell.angle_alpha   90.00
_cell.angle_beta   90.00
_cell.angle_gamma   90.00
#
_symmetry.space_group_name_H-M   'P 1'
#
loop_
_entity.id
_entity.type
_entity.pdbx_description
1 polymer ?
#
loop_
_entity_poly.entity_id
_entity_poly.type
_entity_poly.pdbx_seq_one_letter_code
_entity_poly.pdbx_strand_id
1 'polypeptide(L)'
;MLFYFTLPSDEIEQLAAFSSFEKHLLSSIVHTLRLGVYLKQILDGTAPELDQEAGGYVAVQPFVNSALSTDFSADKFFPLRLTGASMRGITSIVPLRTGTMTSLRIFQLAIFRAFAFGDKERIKELTLAHSAQPDLDSIAAIITKWGGKSNIALPVYGNFQVIKAKVPTMLRLLWEFADSLHNDSTTRSATIPFTEVYQRLADKRVPSLPYGGVVTWVLVSDFVEYGICAAPTEQDLAEHIIPTSKSSRGSPSGPTGGIKHAAENSGEDMPKDAAALAEVLRRLMDVFNDPPKTMPTITELVKDCEEIQGRKINIVDIEHALCKIARQLSKAKVRGTKGKQV
;
A
#
# COMPACT_ATOMS: atom_id res chain seq x y z
N MET A 1 -19.20 -11.32 -14.82
CA MET A 1 -18.65 -10.94 -13.49
C MET A 1 -17.14 -10.76 -13.63
N LEU A 2 -16.58 -9.62 -13.21
CA LEU A 2 -15.13 -9.32 -13.35
C LEU A 2 -14.28 -9.80 -12.17
N PHE A 3 -14.89 -10.03 -11.01
CA PHE A 3 -14.21 -10.46 -9.80
C PHE A 3 -14.52 -11.92 -9.48
N TYR A 4 -13.50 -12.65 -9.06
CA TYR A 4 -13.55 -14.09 -8.79
C TYR A 4 -13.99 -14.38 -7.35
N PHE A 5 -13.22 -13.91 -6.38
CA PHE A 5 -13.52 -13.98 -4.95
C PHE A 5 -14.58 -12.97 -4.47
N THR A 6 -15.70 -12.82 -5.20
CA THR A 6 -16.78 -11.90 -4.78
C THR A 6 -17.42 -12.34 -3.47
N LEU A 7 -17.99 -11.38 -2.74
CA LEU A 7 -18.81 -11.68 -1.57
C LEU A 7 -20.10 -12.38 -2.04
N PRO A 8 -20.55 -13.46 -1.38
CA PRO A 8 -21.81 -14.13 -1.70
C PRO A 8 -23.01 -13.16 -1.65
N SER A 9 -23.97 -13.35 -2.56
CA SER A 9 -25.13 -12.44 -2.68
C SER A 9 -25.97 -12.38 -1.41
N ASP A 10 -26.15 -13.51 -0.73
CA ASP A 10 -26.85 -13.62 0.55
C ASP A 10 -26.17 -12.82 1.67
N GLU A 11 -24.83 -12.81 1.72
CA GLU A 11 -24.07 -11.96 2.65
C GLU A 11 -24.18 -10.46 2.27
N ILE A 12 -24.17 -10.13 0.97
CA ILE A 12 -24.36 -8.74 0.50
C ILE A 12 -25.76 -8.21 0.88
N GLU A 13 -26.78 -9.05 0.82
CA GLU A 13 -28.17 -8.68 1.17
C GLU A 13 -28.32 -8.33 2.66
N GLN A 14 -27.47 -8.89 3.54
CA GLN A 14 -27.45 -8.54 4.98
C GLN A 14 -27.01 -7.09 5.23
N LEU A 15 -26.35 -6.45 4.27
CA LEU A 15 -25.92 -5.06 4.34
C LEU A 15 -27.03 -4.11 3.91
N ALA A 16 -28.25 -4.29 4.42
CA ALA A 16 -29.43 -3.53 3.97
C ALA A 16 -29.27 -2.00 4.12
N ALA A 17 -28.50 -1.54 5.11
CA ALA A 17 -28.23 -0.12 5.35
C ALA A 17 -27.15 0.49 4.43
N PHE A 18 -26.43 -0.33 3.66
CA PHE A 18 -25.41 0.13 2.73
C PHE A 18 -26.04 0.53 1.39
N SER A 19 -25.55 1.62 0.80
CA SER A 19 -25.91 1.98 -0.58
C SER A 19 -25.37 0.96 -1.59
N SER A 20 -25.84 1.03 -2.84
CA SER A 20 -25.33 0.14 -3.90
C SER A 20 -23.83 0.35 -4.11
N PHE A 21 -23.38 1.61 -4.08
CA PHE A 21 -21.96 1.97 -4.15
C PHE A 21 -21.15 1.29 -3.05
N GLU A 22 -21.61 1.37 -1.80
CA GLU A 22 -20.88 0.81 -0.66
C GLU A 22 -20.79 -0.71 -0.72
N LYS A 23 -21.87 -1.38 -1.13
CA LYS A 23 -21.88 -2.84 -1.36
C LYS A 23 -20.88 -3.26 -2.44
N HIS A 24 -20.86 -2.52 -3.56
CA HIS A 24 -19.90 -2.77 -4.65
C HIS A 24 -18.45 -2.52 -4.21
N LEU A 25 -18.20 -1.45 -3.45
CA LEU A 25 -16.88 -1.12 -2.94
C LEU A 25 -16.39 -2.18 -1.95
N LEU A 26 -17.22 -2.58 -0.98
CA LEU A 26 -16.91 -3.64 -0.03
C LEU A 26 -16.59 -4.95 -0.76
N SER A 27 -17.46 -5.39 -1.67
CA SER A 27 -17.26 -6.64 -2.43
C SER A 27 -15.96 -6.61 -3.24
N SER A 28 -15.59 -5.45 -3.79
CA SER A 28 -14.32 -5.27 -4.51
C SER A 28 -13.12 -5.37 -3.56
N ILE A 29 -13.18 -4.75 -2.38
CA ILE A 29 -12.13 -4.83 -1.36
C ILE A 29 -11.98 -6.28 -0.85
N VAL A 30 -13.09 -6.94 -0.51
CA VAL A 30 -13.13 -8.36 -0.10
C VAL A 30 -12.47 -9.23 -1.16
N HIS A 31 -12.84 -9.06 -2.43
CA HIS A 31 -12.22 -9.78 -3.53
C HIS A 31 -10.70 -9.59 -3.57
N THR A 32 -10.25 -8.35 -3.47
CA THR A 32 -8.84 -8.00 -3.53
C THR A 32 -8.05 -8.52 -2.33
N LEU A 33 -8.61 -8.50 -1.12
CA LEU A 33 -7.97 -9.06 0.07
C LEU A 33 -7.90 -10.59 0.00
N ARG A 34 -8.99 -11.27 -0.42
CA ARG A 34 -8.99 -12.73 -0.67
C ARG A 34 -7.95 -13.13 -1.72
N LEU A 35 -7.79 -12.31 -2.76
CA LEU A 35 -6.72 -12.52 -3.73
C LEU A 35 -5.33 -12.39 -3.10
N GLY A 36 -5.15 -11.49 -2.12
CA GLY A 36 -3.91 -11.38 -1.37
C GLY A 36 -3.62 -12.60 -0.50
N VAL A 37 -4.65 -13.14 0.17
CA VAL A 37 -4.56 -14.42 0.91
C VAL A 37 -4.18 -15.56 -0.04
N TYR A 38 -4.89 -15.67 -1.17
CA TYR A 38 -4.63 -16.68 -2.19
C TYR A 38 -3.20 -16.61 -2.75
N LEU A 39 -2.69 -15.41 -3.07
CA LEU A 39 -1.31 -15.23 -3.54
C LEU A 39 -0.29 -15.67 -2.48
N LYS A 40 -0.57 -15.43 -1.19
CA LYS A 40 0.30 -15.91 -0.11
C LYS A 40 0.27 -17.43 -0.01
N GLN A 41 -0.91 -18.05 -0.08
CA GLN A 41 -1.06 -19.51 -0.09
C GLN A 41 -0.33 -20.16 -1.27
N ILE A 42 -0.29 -19.53 -2.46
CA ILE A 42 0.50 -20.03 -3.59
C ILE A 42 1.99 -20.07 -3.21
N LEU A 43 2.50 -18.98 -2.64
CA LEU A 43 3.91 -18.89 -2.24
C LEU A 43 4.27 -19.93 -1.17
N ASP A 44 3.31 -20.33 -0.34
CA ASP A 44 3.48 -21.34 0.70
C ASP A 44 3.19 -22.76 0.21
N GLY A 45 2.73 -22.94 -1.04
CA GLY A 45 2.37 -24.24 -1.61
C GLY A 45 1.07 -24.84 -1.05
N THR A 46 0.20 -24.02 -0.49
CA THR A 46 -1.07 -24.43 0.16
C THR A 46 -2.32 -23.94 -0.58
N ALA A 47 -2.16 -23.17 -1.65
CA ALA A 47 -3.29 -22.63 -2.40
C ALA A 47 -4.13 -23.73 -3.08
N PRO A 48 -5.47 -23.66 -2.99
CA PRO A 48 -6.33 -24.51 -3.80
C PRO A 48 -6.22 -24.15 -5.29
N GLU A 49 -6.57 -25.06 -6.18
CA GLU A 49 -6.71 -24.72 -7.60
C GLU A 49 -7.90 -23.77 -7.80
N LEU A 50 -7.75 -22.81 -8.72
CA LEU A 50 -8.88 -21.97 -9.12
C LEU A 50 -9.84 -22.78 -9.99
N ASP A 51 -11.09 -22.85 -9.57
CA ASP A 51 -12.21 -23.28 -10.41
C ASP A 51 -12.29 -22.41 -11.67
N GLN A 52 -12.17 -23.05 -12.84
CA GLN A 52 -12.17 -22.38 -14.15
C GLN A 52 -13.58 -22.03 -14.64
N GLU A 53 -14.62 -22.66 -14.06
CA GLU A 53 -16.03 -22.43 -14.39
C GLU A 53 -16.60 -21.23 -13.60
N ALA A 54 -15.98 -20.88 -12.48
CA ALA A 54 -16.39 -19.74 -11.67
C ALA A 54 -16.26 -18.40 -12.41
N GLY A 55 -17.26 -17.54 -12.21
CA GLY A 55 -17.29 -16.18 -12.74
C GLY A 55 -16.04 -15.39 -12.34
N GLY A 56 -15.47 -14.64 -13.28
CA GLY A 56 -14.27 -13.82 -13.02
C GLY A 56 -12.94 -14.55 -13.18
N TYR A 57 -12.92 -15.87 -13.45
CA TYR A 57 -11.68 -16.65 -13.64
C TYR A 57 -10.75 -16.04 -14.70
N VAL A 58 -11.32 -15.71 -15.87
CA VAL A 58 -10.60 -15.11 -17.00
C VAL A 58 -9.96 -13.76 -16.65
N ALA A 59 -10.53 -13.03 -15.69
CA ALA A 59 -10.03 -11.73 -15.26
C ALA A 59 -9.01 -11.82 -14.12
N VAL A 60 -9.12 -12.82 -13.23
CA VAL A 60 -8.21 -12.98 -12.09
C VAL A 60 -6.88 -13.63 -12.51
N GLN A 61 -6.89 -14.60 -13.43
CA GLN A 61 -5.69 -15.34 -13.83
C GLN A 61 -4.54 -14.45 -14.34
N PRO A 62 -4.76 -13.44 -15.21
CA PRO A 62 -3.70 -12.55 -15.67
C PRO A 62 -3.07 -11.72 -14.54
N PHE A 63 -3.87 -11.38 -13.51
CA PHE A 63 -3.37 -10.67 -12.35
C PHE A 63 -2.48 -11.58 -11.51
N VAL A 64 -2.92 -12.81 -11.22
CA VAL A 64 -2.13 -13.82 -10.50
C VAL A 64 -0.80 -14.06 -11.23
N ASN A 65 -0.84 -14.31 -12.54
CA ASN A 65 0.37 -14.51 -13.33
C ASN A 65 1.31 -13.29 -13.28
N SER A 66 0.75 -12.06 -13.30
CA SER A 66 1.56 -10.84 -13.19
C SER A 66 2.15 -10.64 -11.80
N ALA A 67 1.45 -11.07 -10.75
CA ALA A 67 1.93 -11.02 -9.37
C ALA A 67 3.07 -12.03 -9.13
N LEU A 68 3.11 -13.14 -9.87
CA LEU A 68 4.11 -14.18 -9.72
C LEU A 68 5.27 -14.10 -10.73
N SER A 69 5.18 -13.24 -11.76
CA SER A 69 6.17 -13.22 -12.85
C SER A 69 7.50 -12.52 -12.52
N THR A 70 7.57 -11.72 -11.44
CA THR A 70 8.77 -10.94 -11.09
C THR A 70 8.86 -10.69 -9.60
N ASP A 71 9.60 -11.51 -8.85
CA ASP A 71 9.52 -11.58 -7.38
C ASP A 71 9.46 -10.22 -6.67
N PHE A 72 10.34 -9.24 -6.97
CA PHE A 72 10.34 -7.94 -6.28
C PHE A 72 9.57 -6.82 -7.01
N SER A 73 9.57 -6.77 -8.34
CA SER A 73 8.79 -5.75 -9.07
C SER A 73 7.29 -6.04 -9.13
N ALA A 74 6.88 -7.23 -8.66
CA ALA A 74 5.49 -7.62 -8.53
C ALA A 74 4.82 -7.14 -7.25
N ASP A 75 5.52 -6.52 -6.29
CA ASP A 75 4.93 -5.89 -5.09
C ASP A 75 3.76 -4.95 -5.41
N LYS A 76 3.85 -4.35 -6.58
CA LYS A 76 2.83 -3.48 -7.14
C LYS A 76 1.48 -4.21 -7.36
N PHE A 77 1.44 -5.54 -7.33
CA PHE A 77 0.28 -6.41 -7.43
C PHE A 77 -0.09 -7.14 -6.13
N PHE A 78 0.75 -7.15 -5.08
CA PHE A 78 0.41 -7.81 -3.81
C PHE A 78 -0.59 -6.97 -2.99
N PRO A 79 -1.83 -7.46 -2.73
CA PRO A 79 -2.85 -6.71 -2.00
C PRO A 79 -2.54 -6.54 -0.51
N LEU A 80 -2.00 -7.58 0.13
CA LEU A 80 -1.58 -7.53 1.53
C LEU A 80 -0.18 -6.91 1.61
N ARG A 81 -0.03 -5.87 2.43
CA ARG A 81 1.17 -5.02 2.41
C ARG A 81 2.43 -5.79 2.79
N LEU A 82 2.36 -6.57 3.86
CA LEU A 82 3.52 -7.28 4.41
C LEU A 82 3.89 -8.53 3.61
N THR A 83 3.04 -8.93 2.65
CA THR A 83 3.30 -10.12 1.83
C THR A 83 4.05 -9.81 0.54
N GLY A 84 4.26 -8.54 0.17
CA GLY A 84 5.12 -8.19 -0.97
C GLY A 84 6.58 -8.60 -0.73
N ALA A 85 7.31 -9.00 -1.78
CA ALA A 85 8.68 -9.47 -1.64
C ALA A 85 9.65 -8.40 -1.14
N SER A 86 9.48 -7.12 -1.53
CA SER A 86 10.33 -6.06 -0.97
C SER A 86 10.04 -5.85 0.50
N MET A 87 8.78 -5.91 0.93
CA MET A 87 8.45 -5.83 2.36
C MET A 87 9.02 -7.02 3.12
N ARG A 88 8.88 -8.26 2.62
CA ARG A 88 9.51 -9.44 3.24
C ARG A 88 11.03 -9.27 3.36
N GLY A 89 11.69 -8.77 2.31
CA GLY A 89 13.12 -8.47 2.31
C GLY A 89 13.51 -7.36 3.30
N ILE A 90 12.70 -6.31 3.42
CA ILE A 90 12.92 -5.24 4.41
C ILE A 90 12.74 -5.80 5.83
N THR A 91 11.67 -6.56 6.07
CA THR A 91 11.36 -7.12 7.41
C THR A 91 12.37 -8.16 7.88
N SER A 92 13.12 -8.81 6.98
CA SER A 92 14.21 -9.70 7.38
C SER A 92 15.48 -8.95 7.82
N ILE A 93 15.63 -7.69 7.39
CA ILE A 93 16.76 -6.82 7.74
C ILE A 93 16.42 -5.91 8.94
N VAL A 94 15.19 -5.41 8.98
CA VAL A 94 14.61 -4.60 10.05
C VAL A 94 13.33 -5.32 10.53
N PRO A 95 13.41 -6.18 11.55
CA PRO A 95 12.23 -6.94 11.99
C PRO A 95 11.18 -6.07 12.70
N LEU A 96 9.90 -6.32 12.42
CA LEU A 96 8.73 -5.58 12.97
C LEU A 96 8.61 -5.65 14.50
N ARG A 97 9.16 -6.70 15.13
CA ARG A 97 9.11 -6.93 16.59
C ARG A 97 10.37 -6.48 17.32
N THR A 98 11.18 -5.63 16.71
CA THR A 98 12.29 -5.00 17.43
C THR A 98 11.72 -4.01 18.45
N GLY A 99 12.40 -3.81 19.58
CA GLY A 99 12.03 -2.78 20.57
C GLY A 99 12.10 -1.37 19.97
N THR A 100 12.27 -0.35 20.80
CA THR A 100 12.28 1.05 20.35
C THR A 100 13.16 1.27 19.11
N MET A 101 12.55 1.70 18.02
CA MET A 101 13.22 1.95 16.74
C MET A 101 14.25 3.07 16.89
N THR A 102 15.50 2.80 16.52
CA THR A 102 16.59 3.80 16.54
C THR A 102 16.52 4.73 15.33
N SER A 103 17.13 5.92 15.42
CA SER A 103 17.29 6.83 14.28
C SER A 103 17.85 6.12 13.05
N LEU A 104 18.84 5.23 13.23
CA LEU A 104 19.43 4.45 12.14
C LEU A 104 18.44 3.52 11.46
N ARG A 105 17.58 2.82 12.22
CA ARG A 105 16.58 1.92 11.64
C ARG A 105 15.45 2.68 10.95
N ILE A 106 15.00 3.81 11.50
CA ILE A 106 14.03 4.70 10.85
C ILE A 106 14.61 5.22 9.53
N PHE A 107 15.87 5.66 9.54
CA PHE A 107 16.58 6.11 8.35
C PHE A 107 16.74 4.99 7.31
N GLN A 108 17.08 3.77 7.75
CA GLN A 108 17.20 2.60 6.88
C GLN A 108 15.89 2.29 6.15
N LEU A 109 14.75 2.35 6.85
CA LEU A 109 13.43 2.21 6.23
C LEU A 109 13.17 3.30 5.18
N ALA A 110 13.53 4.56 5.50
CA ALA A 110 13.36 5.68 4.60
C ALA A 110 14.17 5.52 3.30
N ILE A 111 15.45 5.12 3.38
CA ILE A 111 16.28 4.93 2.19
C ILE A 111 15.87 3.69 1.39
N PHE A 112 15.40 2.62 2.05
CA PHE A 112 14.83 1.48 1.35
C PHE A 112 13.61 1.91 0.54
N ARG A 113 12.69 2.65 1.16
CA ARG A 113 11.47 3.07 0.52
C ARG A 113 11.72 4.05 -0.63
N ALA A 114 12.64 4.99 -0.44
CA ALA A 114 12.94 6.06 -1.38
C ALA A 114 13.85 5.65 -2.56
N PHE A 115 14.70 4.63 -2.41
CA PHE A 115 15.71 4.30 -3.44
C PHE A 115 15.81 2.83 -3.85
N ALA A 116 15.44 1.89 -2.97
CA ALA A 116 15.68 0.46 -3.20
C ALA A 116 14.42 -0.40 -3.36
N PHE A 117 13.24 0.13 -3.02
CA PHE A 117 12.00 -0.63 -3.05
C PHE A 117 11.72 -1.22 -4.44
N GLY A 118 11.34 -2.50 -4.51
CA GLY A 118 11.16 -3.23 -5.76
C GLY A 118 12.45 -3.84 -6.35
N ASP A 119 13.59 -3.77 -5.65
CA ASP A 119 14.87 -4.31 -6.12
C ASP A 119 15.65 -4.96 -4.96
N LYS A 120 15.83 -6.29 -5.03
CA LYS A 120 16.48 -7.09 -3.99
C LYS A 120 17.94 -6.70 -3.77
N GLU A 121 18.69 -6.47 -4.84
CA GLU A 121 20.11 -6.17 -4.74
C GLU A 121 20.33 -4.78 -4.15
N ARG A 122 19.48 -3.80 -4.51
CA ARG A 122 19.54 -2.46 -3.90
C ARG A 122 19.19 -2.48 -2.41
N ILE A 123 18.22 -3.29 -1.98
CA ILE A 123 17.89 -3.44 -0.55
C ILE A 123 19.09 -4.03 0.20
N LYS A 124 19.77 -5.02 -0.38
CA LYS A 124 20.98 -5.60 0.18
C LYS A 124 22.13 -4.58 0.26
N GLU A 125 22.39 -3.84 -0.82
CA GLU A 125 23.46 -2.83 -0.89
C GLU A 125 23.26 -1.66 0.09
N LEU A 126 22.00 -1.31 0.41
CA LEU A 126 21.67 -0.27 1.40
C LEU A 126 21.44 -0.80 2.81
N THR A 127 21.80 -2.07 3.07
CA THR A 127 21.75 -2.59 4.43
C THR A 127 22.85 -1.95 5.26
N LEU A 128 22.45 -1.16 6.25
CA LEU A 128 23.39 -0.43 7.10
C LEU A 128 23.98 -1.35 8.17
N ALA A 129 25.28 -1.20 8.43
CA ALA A 129 25.91 -1.80 9.60
C ALA A 129 25.34 -1.18 10.89
N HIS A 130 25.44 -1.89 12.00
CA HIS A 130 25.05 -1.37 13.30
C HIS A 130 26.05 -0.28 13.74
N SER A 131 25.70 0.98 13.49
CA SER A 131 26.50 2.16 13.87
C SER A 131 25.65 3.21 14.59
N ALA A 132 26.29 4.21 15.18
CA ALA A 132 25.58 5.35 15.79
C ALA A 132 25.05 6.33 14.73
N GLN A 133 25.78 6.50 13.61
CA GLN A 133 25.42 7.39 12.50
C GLN A 133 25.70 6.73 11.15
N PRO A 134 24.89 7.03 10.11
CA PRO A 134 25.13 6.54 8.77
C PRO A 134 26.23 7.34 8.05
N ASP A 135 27.05 6.65 7.25
CA ASP A 135 27.97 7.27 6.30
C ASP A 135 27.21 7.73 5.05
N LEU A 136 26.74 8.98 5.06
CA LEU A 136 25.91 9.52 3.98
C LEU A 136 26.65 9.61 2.64
N ASP A 137 27.97 9.82 2.64
CA ASP A 137 28.77 9.93 1.42
C ASP A 137 28.94 8.56 0.75
N SER A 138 29.23 7.53 1.54
CA SER A 138 29.28 6.15 1.06
C SER A 138 27.92 5.71 0.50
N ILE A 139 26.82 6.00 1.21
CA ILE A 139 25.46 5.69 0.74
C ILE A 139 25.13 6.45 -0.55
N ALA A 140 25.48 7.73 -0.65
CA ALA A 140 25.29 8.51 -1.87
C ALA A 140 26.09 7.92 -3.05
N ALA A 141 27.32 7.49 -2.82
CA ALA A 141 28.16 6.85 -3.84
C ALA A 141 27.59 5.52 -4.32
N ILE A 142 26.92 4.75 -3.45
CA ILE A 142 26.19 3.53 -3.84
C ILE A 142 24.97 3.90 -4.71
N ILE A 143 24.08 4.76 -4.20
CA ILE A 143 22.82 5.11 -4.88
C ILE A 143 23.06 5.73 -6.26
N THR A 144 24.05 6.61 -6.38
CA THR A 144 24.34 7.31 -7.64
C THR A 144 24.95 6.43 -8.73
N LYS A 145 25.38 5.20 -8.41
CA LYS A 145 25.78 4.19 -9.41
C LYS A 145 24.59 3.59 -10.15
N TRP A 146 23.40 3.58 -9.55
CA TRP A 146 22.22 2.93 -10.14
C TRP A 146 21.55 3.77 -11.23
N GLY A 147 20.79 3.17 -12.13
CA GLY A 147 19.99 3.89 -13.14
C GLY A 147 20.83 4.60 -14.22
N GLY A 148 20.25 5.61 -14.87
CA GLY A 148 20.85 6.33 -16.00
C GLY A 148 21.79 7.47 -15.59
N LYS A 149 22.27 8.27 -16.54
CA LYS A 149 23.24 9.37 -16.27
C LYS A 149 22.74 10.39 -15.24
N SER A 150 21.46 10.75 -15.29
CA SER A 150 20.89 11.82 -14.45
C SER A 150 19.86 11.35 -13.43
N ASN A 151 19.15 10.26 -13.72
CA ASN A 151 17.99 9.82 -12.93
C ASN A 151 18.06 8.33 -12.58
N ILE A 152 17.46 7.98 -11.44
CA ILE A 152 17.23 6.61 -10.99
C ILE A 152 15.73 6.35 -11.08
N ALA A 153 15.32 5.40 -11.91
CA ALA A 153 13.92 4.99 -12.02
C ALA A 153 13.56 3.98 -10.91
N LEU A 154 12.33 4.10 -10.39
CA LEU A 154 11.73 3.13 -9.46
C LEU A 154 10.41 2.61 -10.05
N PRO A 155 10.46 1.58 -10.91
CA PRO A 155 9.29 1.09 -11.66
C PRO A 155 8.12 0.60 -10.80
N VAL A 156 8.38 0.23 -9.55
CA VAL A 156 7.36 -0.17 -8.57
C VAL A 156 6.33 0.95 -8.31
N TYR A 157 6.76 2.21 -8.45
CA TYR A 157 5.93 3.42 -8.35
C TYR A 157 5.54 4.01 -9.72
N GLY A 158 5.65 3.23 -10.80
CA GLY A 158 5.34 3.69 -12.15
C GLY A 158 6.43 4.60 -12.70
N ASN A 159 6.08 5.85 -13.04
CA ASN A 159 7.01 6.80 -13.68
C ASN A 159 7.88 7.59 -12.69
N PHE A 160 7.93 7.17 -11.42
CA PHE A 160 8.72 7.84 -10.40
C PHE A 160 10.22 7.80 -10.71
N GLN A 161 10.89 8.94 -10.53
CA GLN A 161 12.32 9.08 -10.73
C GLN A 161 12.96 9.95 -9.64
N VAL A 162 14.16 9.55 -9.22
CA VAL A 162 15.03 10.31 -8.34
C VAL A 162 16.10 10.99 -9.18
N ILE A 163 16.32 12.29 -8.96
CA ILE A 163 17.40 13.04 -9.60
C ILE A 163 18.70 12.78 -8.83
N LYS A 164 19.72 12.21 -9.50
CA LYS A 164 20.99 11.82 -8.86
C LYS A 164 21.68 12.96 -8.13
N ALA A 165 21.70 14.15 -8.74
CA ALA A 165 22.31 15.34 -8.15
C ALA A 165 21.64 15.80 -6.84
N LYS A 166 20.46 15.28 -6.50
CA LYS A 166 19.74 15.59 -5.26
C LYS A 166 19.89 14.53 -4.17
N VAL A 167 20.51 13.38 -4.48
CA VAL A 167 20.68 12.25 -3.53
C VAL A 167 21.36 12.69 -2.22
N PRO A 168 22.49 13.43 -2.22
CA PRO A 168 23.11 13.86 -0.96
C PRO A 168 22.18 14.70 -0.08
N THR A 169 21.42 15.62 -0.70
CA THR A 169 20.43 16.43 0.01
C THR A 169 19.28 15.59 0.56
N MET A 170 18.78 14.63 -0.21
CA MET A 170 17.74 13.72 0.24
C MET A 170 18.19 12.91 1.46
N LEU A 171 19.39 12.32 1.40
CA LEU A 171 19.94 11.52 2.50
C LEU A 171 20.09 12.34 3.79
N ARG A 172 20.64 13.56 3.70
CA ARG A 172 20.74 14.46 4.86
C ARG A 172 19.37 14.75 5.48
N LEU A 173 18.38 15.14 4.67
CA LEU A 173 17.05 15.50 5.18
C LEU A 173 16.29 14.29 5.73
N LEU A 174 16.45 13.11 5.13
CA LEU A 174 15.89 11.86 5.64
C LEU A 174 16.53 11.45 6.97
N TRP A 175 17.84 11.66 7.13
CA TRP A 175 18.52 11.42 8.41
C TRP A 175 18.01 12.37 9.50
N GLU A 176 17.95 13.68 9.22
CA GLU A 176 17.40 14.68 10.15
C GLU A 176 15.95 14.39 10.54
N PHE A 177 15.15 13.88 9.60
CA PHE A 177 13.79 13.45 9.86
C PHE A 177 13.76 12.21 10.77
N ALA A 178 14.57 11.20 10.46
CA ALA A 178 14.65 9.96 11.22
C ALA A 178 15.09 10.19 12.67
N ASP A 179 16.09 11.06 12.87
CA ASP A 179 16.58 11.41 14.20
C ASP A 179 15.53 12.19 15.01
N SER A 180 14.86 13.15 14.39
CA SER A 180 13.74 13.85 15.03
C SER A 180 12.61 12.90 15.43
N LEU A 181 12.29 11.92 14.58
CA LEU A 181 11.20 10.99 14.84
C LEU A 181 11.55 9.98 15.95
N HIS A 182 12.81 9.52 16.01
CA HIS A 182 13.32 8.70 17.11
C HIS A 182 13.27 9.44 18.46
N ASN A 183 13.69 10.70 18.49
CA ASN A 183 13.67 11.50 19.71
C ASN A 183 12.24 11.73 20.22
N ASP A 184 11.27 11.96 19.33
CA ASP A 184 9.87 12.08 19.76
C ASP A 184 9.29 10.74 20.25
N SER A 185 9.58 9.62 19.57
CA SER A 185 9.04 8.32 19.95
C SER A 185 9.62 7.78 21.27
N THR A 186 10.80 8.25 21.67
CA THR A 186 11.45 7.90 22.95
C THR A 186 11.04 8.81 24.11
N THR A 187 10.65 10.06 23.83
CA THR A 187 10.37 11.07 24.87
C THR A 187 8.88 11.29 25.14
N ARG A 188 8.01 11.00 24.17
CA ARG A 188 6.56 11.18 24.33
C ARG A 188 5.93 9.97 24.99
N SER A 189 4.99 10.21 25.90
CA SER A 189 4.15 9.17 26.51
C SER A 189 3.00 8.72 25.59
N ALA A 190 2.62 9.53 24.60
CA ALA A 190 1.55 9.25 23.66
C ALA A 190 2.11 8.90 22.27
N THR A 191 1.46 7.96 21.59
CA THR A 191 1.77 7.58 20.21
C THR A 191 1.60 8.77 19.27
N ILE A 192 2.56 8.98 18.36
CA ILE A 192 2.51 10.07 17.39
C ILE A 192 1.44 9.75 16.33
N PRO A 193 0.50 10.66 16.01
CA PRO A 193 -0.49 10.45 14.95
C PRO A 193 0.14 10.32 13.56
N PHE A 194 -0.50 9.55 12.67
CA PHE A 194 -0.06 9.37 11.27
C PHE A 194 0.12 10.71 10.55
N THR A 195 -0.90 11.59 10.64
CA THR A 195 -0.92 12.90 9.97
C THR A 195 0.19 13.81 10.41
N GLU A 196 0.57 13.77 11.68
CA GLU A 196 1.69 14.54 12.22
C GLU A 196 3.00 14.10 11.58
N VAL A 197 3.28 12.80 11.52
CA VAL A 197 4.48 12.26 10.86
C VAL A 197 4.49 12.55 9.36
N TYR A 198 3.33 12.41 8.71
CA TYR A 198 3.15 12.71 7.29
C TYR A 198 3.43 14.17 6.95
N GLN A 199 2.84 15.10 7.70
CA GLN A 199 3.05 16.54 7.52
C GLN A 199 4.52 16.91 7.76
N ARG A 200 5.13 16.40 8.83
CA ARG A 200 6.55 16.64 9.14
C ARG A 200 7.47 16.18 8.00
N LEU A 201 7.26 14.99 7.45
CA LEU A 201 8.08 14.49 6.32
C LEU A 201 7.92 15.39 5.10
N ALA A 202 6.70 15.81 4.79
CA ALA A 202 6.44 16.70 3.66
C ALA A 202 7.05 18.10 3.86
N ASP A 203 7.00 18.64 5.07
CA ASP A 203 7.57 19.95 5.41
C ASP A 203 9.11 19.97 5.39
N LYS A 204 9.77 18.80 5.51
CA LYS A 204 11.21 18.68 5.25
C LYS A 204 11.58 18.98 3.80
N ARG A 205 10.61 18.98 2.87
CA ARG A 205 10.81 19.25 1.44
C ARG A 205 11.93 18.40 0.83
N VAL A 206 11.95 17.12 1.20
CA VAL A 206 12.90 16.15 0.66
C VAL A 206 12.68 16.08 -0.86
N PRO A 207 13.72 16.30 -1.70
CA PRO A 207 13.57 16.20 -3.15
C PRO A 207 12.92 14.87 -3.56
N SER A 208 12.05 14.90 -4.57
CA SER A 208 11.26 13.73 -5.01
C SER A 208 10.26 13.15 -4.00
N LEU A 209 10.12 13.68 -2.78
CA LEU A 209 9.10 13.26 -1.80
C LEU A 209 8.15 14.43 -1.44
N PRO A 210 7.31 14.88 -2.39
CA PRO A 210 6.39 15.99 -2.12
C PRO A 210 5.24 15.60 -1.18
N TYR A 211 4.56 16.60 -0.63
CA TYR A 211 3.24 16.43 0.00
C TYR A 211 2.26 15.82 -1.02
N GLY A 212 1.44 14.86 -0.60
CA GLY A 212 0.57 14.10 -1.50
C GLY A 212 1.29 13.06 -2.37
N GLY A 213 2.62 12.94 -2.27
CA GLY A 213 3.40 11.98 -3.04
C GLY A 213 3.20 10.53 -2.57
N VAL A 214 3.12 9.58 -3.52
CA VAL A 214 2.96 8.15 -3.22
C VAL A 214 4.04 7.63 -2.27
N VAL A 215 5.31 7.97 -2.50
CA VAL A 215 6.42 7.50 -1.67
C VAL A 215 6.34 8.06 -0.25
N THR A 216 5.94 9.33 -0.09
CA THR A 216 5.71 9.96 1.21
C THR A 216 4.63 9.22 1.98
N TRP A 217 3.48 8.93 1.34
CA TRP A 217 2.38 8.19 1.95
C TRP A 217 2.83 6.79 2.37
N VAL A 218 3.39 6.02 1.44
CA VAL A 218 3.78 4.64 1.75
C VAL A 218 4.95 4.54 2.73
N LEU A 219 5.85 5.53 2.80
CA LEU A 219 6.89 5.55 3.83
C LEU A 219 6.31 5.71 5.23
N VAL A 220 5.38 6.64 5.41
CA VAL A 220 4.74 6.81 6.72
C VAL A 220 3.88 5.60 7.07
N SER A 221 3.23 4.98 6.08
CA SER A 221 2.56 3.70 6.30
C SER A 221 3.52 2.58 6.72
N ASP A 222 4.79 2.58 6.31
CA ASP A 222 5.76 1.63 6.88
C ASP A 222 6.00 1.91 8.36
N PHE A 223 6.12 3.18 8.76
CA PHE A 223 6.33 3.54 10.16
C PHE A 223 5.20 3.06 11.08
N VAL A 224 3.97 2.94 10.57
CA VAL A 224 2.86 2.29 11.27
C VAL A 224 3.16 0.82 11.58
N GLU A 225 3.72 0.08 10.61
CA GLU A 225 4.07 -1.34 10.78
C GLU A 225 5.13 -1.56 11.88
N TYR A 226 6.00 -0.58 12.08
CA TYR A 226 7.03 -0.59 13.12
C TYR A 226 6.61 0.10 14.42
N GLY A 227 5.33 0.48 14.57
CA GLY A 227 4.82 1.11 15.77
C GLY A 227 5.40 2.50 16.09
N ILE A 228 6.00 3.17 15.09
CA ILE A 228 6.59 4.51 15.26
C ILE A 228 5.47 5.58 15.32
N CYS A 229 4.38 5.36 14.61
CA CYS A 229 3.18 6.19 14.65
C CYS A 229 1.91 5.34 14.61
N ALA A 230 0.79 5.96 14.99
CA ALA A 230 -0.52 5.34 14.86
C ALA A 230 -0.89 5.14 13.38
N ALA A 231 -1.77 4.18 13.11
CA ALA A 231 -2.34 4.00 11.78
C ALA A 231 -3.15 5.25 11.34
N PRO A 232 -3.24 5.53 10.02
CA PRO A 232 -4.10 6.58 9.51
C PRO A 232 -5.56 6.29 9.83
N THR A 233 -6.35 7.34 10.02
CA THR A 233 -7.81 7.28 10.11
C THR A 233 -8.44 7.21 8.72
N GLU A 234 -9.74 6.89 8.68
CA GLU A 234 -10.56 6.97 7.47
C GLU A 234 -10.53 8.37 6.86
N GLN A 235 -10.51 9.40 7.70
CA GLN A 235 -10.43 10.80 7.29
C GLN A 235 -9.09 11.09 6.62
N ASP A 236 -7.97 10.59 7.18
CA ASP A 236 -6.63 10.79 6.61
C ASP A 236 -6.54 10.17 5.21
N LEU A 237 -7.09 8.96 5.02
CA LEU A 237 -7.14 8.33 3.70
C LEU A 237 -8.08 9.09 2.75
N ALA A 238 -9.24 9.53 3.22
CA ALA A 238 -10.17 10.28 2.39
C ALA A 238 -9.57 11.61 1.90
N GLU A 239 -8.85 12.33 2.75
CA GLU A 239 -8.11 13.55 2.38
C GLU A 239 -6.93 13.27 1.47
N HIS A 240 -6.29 12.10 1.60
CA HIS A 240 -5.25 11.66 0.67
C HIS A 240 -5.82 11.39 -0.74
N ILE A 241 -7.04 10.84 -0.83
CA ILE A 241 -7.70 10.51 -2.10
C ILE A 241 -8.36 11.73 -2.74
N ILE A 242 -9.08 12.52 -1.95
CA ILE A 242 -9.81 13.73 -2.37
C ILE A 242 -9.21 14.94 -1.62
N PRO A 243 -8.04 15.44 -2.06
CA PRO A 243 -7.39 16.53 -1.37
C PRO A 243 -8.22 17.81 -1.44
N THR A 244 -8.38 18.45 -0.28
CA THR A 244 -9.17 19.69 -0.12
C THR A 244 -8.48 20.92 -0.71
N SER A 245 -7.17 20.88 -0.96
CA SER A 245 -6.41 21.98 -1.58
C SER A 245 -5.91 21.63 -3.00
N LYS A 246 -6.10 22.55 -3.95
CA LYS A 246 -5.57 22.43 -5.33
C LYS A 246 -4.04 22.50 -5.43
N SER A 247 -3.34 22.79 -4.33
CA SER A 247 -1.87 22.87 -4.28
C SER A 247 -1.20 21.50 -4.24
N SER A 248 -1.92 20.42 -3.93
CA SER A 248 -1.43 19.04 -3.98
C SER A 248 -1.40 18.53 -5.43
N ARG A 249 -0.44 19.01 -6.24
CA ARG A 249 -0.15 18.44 -7.58
C ARG A 249 0.59 17.11 -7.50
N GLY A 250 0.13 16.18 -6.67
CA GLY A 250 0.56 14.79 -6.62
C GLY A 250 -0.63 13.89 -6.94
N SER A 251 -0.54 13.07 -7.98
CA SER A 251 -1.67 12.26 -8.47
C SER A 251 -2.14 11.22 -7.44
N PRO A 252 -3.41 11.22 -6.99
CA PRO A 252 -4.00 10.06 -6.34
C PRO A 252 -4.56 9.13 -7.43
N SER A 253 -3.70 8.41 -8.16
CA SER A 253 -4.14 7.60 -9.31
C SER A 253 -4.43 6.13 -8.98
N GLY A 254 -4.13 5.67 -7.77
CA GLY A 254 -4.40 4.30 -7.33
C GLY A 254 -5.80 4.14 -6.72
N PRO A 255 -6.04 4.62 -5.50
CA PRO A 255 -7.27 4.33 -4.77
C PRO A 255 -8.52 4.93 -5.43
N THR A 256 -8.39 6.12 -6.01
CA THR A 256 -9.45 6.79 -6.79
C THR A 256 -9.97 5.91 -7.92
N GLY A 257 -9.11 5.12 -8.56
CA GLY A 257 -9.50 4.20 -9.63
C GLY A 257 -10.41 3.06 -9.13
N GLY A 258 -10.15 2.54 -7.93
CA GLY A 258 -11.01 1.53 -7.30
C GLY A 258 -12.37 2.10 -6.89
N ILE A 259 -12.39 3.31 -6.32
CA ILE A 259 -13.62 4.01 -5.94
C ILE A 259 -14.46 4.32 -7.17
N LYS A 260 -13.86 4.87 -8.23
CA LYS A 260 -14.55 5.17 -9.47
C LYS A 260 -15.20 3.93 -10.09
N HIS A 261 -14.54 2.78 -10.00
CA HIS A 261 -15.11 1.53 -10.50
C HIS A 261 -16.36 1.10 -9.74
N ALA A 262 -16.37 1.24 -8.40
CA ALA A 262 -17.55 0.93 -7.60
C ALA A 262 -18.73 1.86 -7.94
N ALA A 263 -18.47 3.15 -8.17
CA ALA A 263 -19.47 4.11 -8.63
C ALA A 263 -20.04 3.71 -10.01
N GLU A 264 -19.17 3.42 -10.98
CA GLU A 264 -19.57 2.98 -12.33
C GLU A 264 -20.46 1.72 -12.32
N ASN A 265 -20.14 0.72 -11.48
CA ASN A 265 -20.92 -0.52 -11.41
C ASN A 265 -22.23 -0.37 -10.64
N SER A 266 -22.26 0.49 -9.62
CA SER A 266 -23.45 0.70 -8.80
C SER A 266 -24.47 1.63 -9.45
N GLY A 267 -24.04 2.45 -10.42
CA GLY A 267 -24.85 3.51 -11.01
C GLY A 267 -25.02 4.73 -10.10
N GLU A 268 -24.29 4.80 -8.99
CA GLU A 268 -24.28 5.93 -8.05
C GLU A 268 -23.07 6.84 -8.27
N ASP A 269 -23.18 8.11 -7.88
CA ASP A 269 -22.07 9.06 -7.93
C ASP A 269 -21.00 8.76 -6.87
N MET A 270 -19.75 9.10 -7.19
CA MET A 270 -18.67 9.08 -6.18
C MET A 270 -18.96 10.12 -5.06
N PRO A 271 -18.47 9.86 -3.82
CA PRO A 271 -18.46 10.87 -2.77
C PRO A 271 -17.83 12.19 -3.26
N LYS A 272 -18.51 13.31 -2.98
CA LYS A 272 -18.16 14.63 -3.54
C LYS A 272 -17.00 15.32 -2.81
N ASP A 273 -16.72 14.91 -1.58
CA ASP A 273 -15.66 15.45 -0.73
C ASP A 273 -15.08 14.37 0.19
N ALA A 274 -13.99 14.71 0.87
CA ALA A 274 -13.29 13.81 1.79
C ALA A 274 -14.16 13.37 2.97
N ALA A 275 -15.05 14.23 3.50
CA ALA A 275 -15.89 13.86 4.64
C ALA A 275 -16.90 12.78 4.26
N ALA A 276 -17.54 12.90 3.09
CA ALA A 276 -18.45 11.89 2.56
C ALA A 276 -17.72 10.56 2.28
N LEU A 277 -16.49 10.61 1.75
CA LEU A 277 -15.68 9.41 1.54
C LEU A 277 -15.26 8.77 2.86
N ALA A 278 -14.88 9.56 3.87
CA ALA A 278 -14.49 9.06 5.19
C ALA A 278 -15.64 8.32 5.88
N GLU A 279 -16.88 8.79 5.73
CA GLU A 279 -18.06 8.09 6.26
C GLU A 279 -18.26 6.71 5.62
N VAL A 280 -18.07 6.60 4.31
CA VAL A 280 -18.12 5.31 3.61
C VAL A 280 -17.01 4.39 4.11
N LEU A 281 -15.78 4.90 4.19
CA LEU A 281 -14.63 4.12 4.68
C LEU A 281 -14.84 3.64 6.12
N ARG A 282 -15.46 4.45 6.98
CA ARG A 282 -15.77 4.08 8.37
C ARG A 282 -16.74 2.91 8.43
N ARG A 283 -17.86 3.00 7.69
CA ARG A 283 -18.83 1.90 7.63
C ARG A 283 -18.22 0.60 7.08
N LEU A 284 -17.32 0.69 6.11
CA LEU A 284 -16.56 -0.46 5.61
C LEU A 284 -15.64 -1.05 6.69
N MET A 285 -14.90 -0.19 7.41
CA MET A 285 -14.03 -0.63 8.49
C MET A 285 -14.79 -1.24 9.66
N ASP A 286 -15.96 -0.73 9.99
CA ASP A 286 -16.82 -1.32 11.04
C ASP A 286 -17.15 -2.78 10.72
N VAL A 287 -17.43 -3.09 9.45
CA VAL A 287 -17.67 -4.48 8.99
C VAL A 287 -16.42 -5.35 9.10
N PHE A 288 -15.22 -4.83 8.85
CA PHE A 288 -13.98 -5.61 9.01
C PHE A 288 -13.56 -5.76 10.48
N ASN A 289 -13.85 -4.77 11.32
CA ASN A 289 -13.49 -4.76 12.74
C ASN A 289 -14.42 -5.63 13.59
N ASP A 290 -15.71 -5.66 13.26
CA ASP A 290 -16.73 -6.49 13.90
C ASP A 290 -17.65 -7.12 12.84
N PRO A 291 -17.18 -8.16 12.13
CA PRO A 291 -17.98 -8.81 11.11
C PRO A 291 -19.27 -9.40 11.72
N PRO A 292 -20.45 -9.11 11.14
CA PRO A 292 -21.68 -9.74 11.58
C PRO A 292 -21.57 -11.27 11.50
N LYS A 293 -22.17 -11.98 12.47
CA LYS A 293 -22.19 -13.46 12.48
C LYS A 293 -22.79 -14.09 11.21
N THR A 294 -23.62 -13.33 10.51
CA THR A 294 -24.23 -13.69 9.23
C THR A 294 -23.29 -13.52 8.04
N MET A 295 -22.06 -13.04 8.24
CA MET A 295 -21.03 -12.83 7.21
C MET A 295 -19.80 -13.70 7.46
N PRO A 296 -19.92 -15.04 7.35
CA PRO A 296 -18.81 -15.96 7.60
C PRO A 296 -17.64 -15.72 6.63
N THR A 297 -17.89 -15.33 5.38
CA THR A 297 -16.81 -15.04 4.41
C THR A 297 -15.90 -13.91 4.87
N ILE A 298 -16.47 -12.83 5.41
CA ILE A 298 -15.68 -11.71 5.94
C ILE A 298 -14.96 -12.11 7.23
N THR A 299 -15.64 -12.87 8.09
CA THR A 299 -15.06 -13.36 9.34
C THR A 299 -13.80 -14.20 9.09
N GLU A 300 -13.88 -15.14 8.14
CA GLU A 300 -12.74 -15.97 7.73
C GLU A 300 -11.63 -15.12 7.09
N LEU A 301 -11.99 -14.23 6.17
CA LEU A 301 -11.03 -13.34 5.52
C LEU A 301 -10.24 -12.48 6.51
N VAL A 302 -10.92 -11.85 7.49
CA VAL A 302 -10.27 -11.01 8.50
C VAL A 302 -9.26 -11.84 9.30
N LYS A 303 -9.63 -13.06 9.69
CA LYS A 303 -8.75 -13.98 10.40
C LYS A 303 -7.53 -14.38 9.56
N ASP A 304 -7.73 -14.76 8.30
CA ASP A 304 -6.64 -15.12 7.40
C ASP A 304 -5.68 -13.96 7.16
N CYS A 305 -6.22 -12.75 6.96
CA CYS A 305 -5.41 -11.54 6.84
C CYS A 305 -4.62 -11.25 8.12
N GLU A 306 -5.23 -11.41 9.29
CA GLU A 306 -4.54 -11.21 10.58
C GLU A 306 -3.42 -12.23 10.80
N GLU A 307 -3.65 -13.49 10.48
CA GLU A 307 -2.63 -14.54 10.55
C GLU A 307 -1.45 -14.25 9.61
N ILE A 308 -1.74 -13.88 8.36
CA ILE A 308 -0.73 -13.62 7.33
C ILE A 308 0.08 -12.35 7.62
N GLN A 309 -0.58 -11.27 8.07
CA GLN A 309 0.08 -9.99 8.34
C GLN A 309 0.63 -9.90 9.77
N GLY A 310 0.20 -10.77 10.68
CA GLY A 310 0.58 -10.74 12.10
C GLY A 310 -0.04 -9.56 12.86
N ARG A 311 -1.07 -8.91 12.30
CA ARG A 311 -1.84 -7.80 12.88
C ARG A 311 -3.20 -7.67 12.22
N LYS A 312 -4.14 -7.03 12.91
CA LYS A 312 -5.47 -6.68 12.36
C LYS A 312 -5.37 -5.81 11.10
N ILE A 313 -6.39 -5.93 10.25
CA ILE A 313 -6.60 -5.06 9.10
C ILE A 313 -6.76 -3.62 9.58
N ASN A 314 -6.14 -2.66 8.87
CA ASN A 314 -6.29 -1.24 9.13
C ASN A 314 -6.47 -0.46 7.81
N ILE A 315 -6.59 0.87 7.92
CA ILE A 315 -6.81 1.76 6.78
C ILE A 315 -5.71 1.70 5.71
N VAL A 316 -4.46 1.38 6.07
CA VAL A 316 -3.38 1.18 5.09
C VAL A 316 -3.69 0.00 4.19
N ASP A 317 -4.26 -1.08 4.73
CA ASP A 317 -4.64 -2.25 3.93
C ASP A 317 -5.79 -1.93 2.98
N ILE A 318 -6.75 -1.10 3.42
CA ILE A 318 -7.84 -0.61 2.58
C ILE A 318 -7.30 0.24 1.43
N GLU A 319 -6.39 1.18 1.70
CA GLU A 319 -5.72 1.98 0.66
C GLU A 319 -5.03 1.07 -0.37
N HIS A 320 -4.26 0.09 0.10
CA HIS A 320 -3.57 -0.86 -0.77
C HIS A 320 -4.53 -1.70 -1.61
N ALA A 321 -5.64 -2.17 -1.03
CA ALA A 321 -6.68 -2.91 -1.74
C ALA A 321 -7.30 -2.05 -2.85
N LEU A 322 -7.69 -0.81 -2.55
CA LEU A 322 -8.21 0.13 -3.54
C LEU A 322 -7.22 0.36 -4.70
N CYS A 323 -5.94 0.50 -4.37
CA CYS A 323 -4.85 0.57 -5.35
C CYS A 323 -4.76 -0.66 -6.26
N LYS A 324 -5.06 -1.87 -5.76
CA LYS A 324 -4.98 -3.10 -6.56
C LYS A 324 -6.22 -3.34 -7.40
N ILE A 325 -7.40 -2.93 -6.94
CA ILE A 325 -8.63 -2.95 -7.74
C ILE A 325 -8.38 -2.26 -9.09
N ALA A 326 -7.85 -1.04 -9.07
CA ALA A 326 -7.52 -0.29 -10.29
C ALA A 326 -6.55 -1.05 -11.24
N ARG A 327 -5.58 -1.78 -10.68
CA ARG A 327 -4.60 -2.57 -11.44
C ARG A 327 -5.20 -3.84 -12.03
N GLN A 328 -6.09 -4.51 -11.30
CA GLN A 328 -6.86 -5.66 -11.80
C GLN A 328 -7.69 -5.25 -13.02
N LEU A 329 -8.41 -4.12 -12.92
CA LEU A 329 -9.23 -3.59 -14.00
C LEU A 329 -8.40 -3.21 -15.24
N SER A 330 -7.24 -2.58 -15.03
CA SER A 330 -6.31 -2.26 -16.13
C SER A 330 -5.87 -3.52 -16.87
N LYS A 331 -5.54 -4.60 -16.16
CA LYS A 331 -5.12 -5.87 -16.76
C LYS A 331 -6.26 -6.58 -17.48
N ALA A 332 -7.48 -6.53 -16.95
CA ALA A 332 -8.66 -7.08 -17.61
C ALA A 332 -8.97 -6.37 -18.94
N LYS A 333 -8.84 -5.03 -19.00
CA LYS A 333 -9.11 -4.23 -20.21
C LYS A 333 -8.14 -4.50 -21.37
N VAL A 334 -6.86 -4.74 -21.10
CA VAL A 334 -5.83 -4.97 -22.15
C VAL A 334 -6.12 -6.19 -23.03
N ARG A 335 -6.91 -7.18 -22.56
CA ARG A 335 -7.36 -8.30 -23.39
C ARG A 335 -8.64 -8.02 -24.16
N GLY A 336 -9.55 -7.20 -23.63
CA GLY A 336 -10.78 -6.82 -24.33
C GLY A 336 -10.52 -6.07 -25.65
N THR A 337 -9.44 -5.29 -25.72
CA THR A 337 -9.04 -4.56 -26.93
C THR A 337 -8.26 -5.42 -27.94
N LYS A 338 -7.52 -6.44 -27.48
CA LYS A 338 -6.83 -7.40 -28.38
C LYS A 338 -7.77 -8.46 -28.99
N GLY A 339 -8.99 -8.62 -28.44
CA GLY A 339 -10.03 -9.49 -28.99
C GLY A 339 -10.99 -8.81 -29.98
N LYS A 340 -10.79 -7.53 -30.33
CA LYS A 340 -11.62 -6.77 -31.27
C LYS A 340 -10.88 -6.28 -32.52
N GLN A 341 -9.78 -6.94 -32.88
CA GLN A 341 -9.18 -6.82 -34.20
C GLN A 341 -9.19 -8.20 -34.86
N VAL A 342 -10.32 -8.50 -35.51
CA VAL A 342 -10.39 -9.42 -36.66
C VAL A 342 -10.96 -8.61 -37.81
#